data_AF-A0A7S1RFF3-F1
#
_entry.id   AF-A0A7S1RFF3-F1
#
_cell.length_a   1.000
_cell.length_b   1.000
_cell.length_c   1.000
_cell.angle_alpha   90.00
_cell.angle_beta   90.00
_cell.angle_gamma   90.00
#
_symmetry.space_group_name_H-M   'P 1'
#
loop_
_entity.id
_entity.type
_entity.pdbx_description
1 polymer ?
#
loop_
_entity_poly.entity_id
_entity_poly.type
_entity_poly.pdbx_seq_one_letter_code
_entity_poly.pdbx_strand_id
1 'polypeptide(L)'
;ATCPHEEIILFQHTLLRLVSMLNGCVLMELSAGFHRDDIIHHDSKRAFELELIDAEGIDNESLRSVNTSAEKIELVFQWIQQLVVESDAKEVFSVSGPVLSRAFQE
;
A
#
# COMPACT_ATOMS: atom_id res chain seq x y z
N ALA A 1 4.37 -0.94 28.39
CA ALA A 1 4.37 -2.37 28.06
C ALA A 1 5.38 -2.60 26.93
N THR A 2 6.02 -3.76 26.84
CA THR A 2 6.85 -4.10 25.66
C THR A 2 5.99 -4.90 24.69
N CYS A 3 5.61 -4.30 23.56
CA CYS A 3 4.91 -4.99 22.48
C CYS A 3 5.69 -6.25 22.05
N PRO A 4 5.03 -7.39 21.78
CA PRO A 4 5.69 -8.59 21.29
C PRO A 4 6.46 -8.34 20.00
N HIS A 5 7.67 -8.90 19.89
CA HIS A 5 8.52 -8.69 18.71
C HIS A 5 7.87 -9.15 17.39
N GLU A 6 7.02 -10.18 17.46
CA GLU A 6 6.25 -10.69 16.33
C GLU A 6 5.27 -9.66 15.76
N GLU A 7 4.60 -8.87 16.60
CA GLU A 7 3.68 -7.83 16.15
C GLU A 7 4.41 -6.67 15.46
N ILE A 8 5.61 -6.32 15.95
CA ILE A 8 6.48 -5.32 15.32
C ILE A 8 6.89 -5.79 13.93
N ILE A 9 7.33 -7.04 13.79
CA ILE A 9 7.73 -7.62 12.50
C ILE A 9 6.53 -7.68 11.55
N LEU A 10 5.37 -8.11 12.04
CA LEU A 10 4.15 -8.17 11.23
C LEU A 10 3.75 -6.79 10.71
N PHE A 11 3.79 -5.77 11.57
CA PHE A 11 3.52 -4.39 11.17
C PHE A 11 4.51 -3.91 10.11
N GLN A 12 5.82 -4.07 10.34
CA GLN A 12 6.86 -3.64 9.41
C GLN A 12 6.76 -4.34 8.05
N HIS A 13 6.53 -5.65 8.03
CA HIS A 13 6.37 -6.40 6.79
C HIS A 13 5.11 -5.99 6.03
N THR A 14 3.99 -5.81 6.74
CA THR A 14 2.73 -5.39 6.11
C THR A 14 2.86 -3.98 5.53
N LEU A 15 3.46 -3.06 6.28
CA LEU A 15 3.71 -1.69 5.82
C LEU A 15 4.60 -1.68 4.58
N LEU A 16 5.70 -2.44 4.57
CA LEU A 16 6.61 -2.51 3.43
C LEU A 16 5.92 -3.03 2.16
N ARG A 17 5.10 -4.08 2.29
CA ARG A 17 4.32 -4.63 1.16
C ARG A 17 3.32 -3.61 0.63
N LEU A 18 2.59 -2.91 1.51
CA LEU A 18 1.64 -1.87 1.10
C LEU A 18 2.32 -0.69 0.42
N VAL A 19 3.48 -0.22 0.92
CA VAL A 19 4.26 0.84 0.29
C VAL A 19 4.79 0.40 -1.08
N SER A 20 5.27 -0.85 -1.19
CA SER A 20 5.67 -1.41 -2.49
C SER A 20 4.51 -1.42 -3.48
N MET A 21 3.32 -1.82 -3.04
CA MET A 21 2.12 -1.85 -3.86
C MET A 21 1.65 -0.44 -4.25
N LEU A 22 1.70 0.52 -3.33
CA LEU A 22 1.38 1.93 -3.60
C LEU A 22 2.30 2.49 -4.69
N ASN A 23 3.61 2.28 -4.55
CA ASN A 23 4.60 2.69 -5.54
C ASN A 23 4.34 2.03 -6.90
N GLY A 24 3.98 0.74 -6.90
CA GLY A 24 3.58 0.02 -8.12
C GLY A 24 2.38 0.66 -8.81
N CYS A 25 1.32 0.95 -8.06
CA CYS A 25 0.12 1.63 -8.57
C CYS A 25 0.45 3.01 -9.17
N VAL A 26 1.24 3.82 -8.47
CA VAL A 26 1.65 5.16 -8.93
C VAL A 26 2.47 5.07 -10.23
N LEU A 27 3.47 4.19 -10.28
CA LEU A 27 4.30 4.01 -11.48
C LEU A 27 3.48 3.54 -12.68
N MET A 28 2.53 2.64 -12.46
CA MET A 28 1.61 2.20 -13.51
C MET A 28 0.78 3.37 -14.04
N GLU A 29 0.15 4.16 -13.16
CA GLU A 29 -0.71 5.27 -13.59
C GLU A 29 0.07 6.33 -14.38
N LEU A 30 1.28 6.67 -13.92
CA LEU A 30 2.20 7.54 -14.65
C LEU A 30 2.57 6.96 -16.01
N SER A 31 2.92 5.66 -16.06
CA SER A 31 3.27 4.97 -17.32
C SER A 31 2.12 4.96 -18.33
N ALA A 32 0.88 4.78 -17.86
CA ALA A 32 -0.32 4.83 -18.68
C ALA A 32 -0.59 6.24 -19.23
N GLY A 33 -0.19 7.28 -18.49
CA GLY A 33 -0.21 8.67 -18.96
C GLY A 33 0.75 8.93 -20.12
N PHE A 34 1.96 8.36 -20.08
CA PHE A 34 2.98 8.54 -21.12
C PHE A 34 2.66 7.83 -22.44
N HIS A 35 1.89 6.72 -22.42
CA HIS A 35 1.55 5.94 -23.61
C HIS A 35 0.27 6.42 -24.33
N ARG A 36 -0.36 7.53 -23.89
CA ARG A 36 -1.59 8.04 -24.55
C ARG A 36 -1.36 8.66 -25.92
N ASP A 37 -0.12 9.02 -26.27
CA ASP A 37 0.22 9.54 -27.60
C ASP A 37 0.57 8.45 -28.62
N ASP A 38 0.83 7.21 -28.17
CA ASP A 38 1.17 6.08 -29.03
C ASP A 38 0.01 5.08 -29.08
N ILE A 39 -0.77 5.14 -30.17
CA ILE A 39 -1.75 4.10 -30.53
C ILE A 39 -1.00 2.77 -30.59
N ILE A 40 -1.21 1.86 -29.63
CA ILE A 40 -1.29 0.40 -29.80
C ILE A 40 -1.76 -0.22 -28.48
N HIS A 41 -2.81 -1.02 -28.58
CA HIS A 41 -3.30 -1.95 -27.58
C HIS A 41 -2.18 -2.76 -26.92
N HIS A 42 -1.95 -2.59 -25.61
CA HIS A 42 -1.36 -3.68 -24.80
C HIS A 42 -1.74 -3.59 -23.32
N ASP A 43 -2.64 -4.49 -22.95
CA ASP A 43 -2.79 -5.12 -21.64
C ASP A 43 -2.84 -4.26 -20.37
N SER A 44 -4.05 -4.12 -19.84
CA SER A 44 -4.33 -3.91 -18.42
C SER A 44 -3.72 -4.97 -17.47
N LYS A 45 -2.90 -5.92 -17.96
CA LYS A 45 -2.15 -6.90 -17.15
C LYS A 45 -0.81 -6.39 -16.64
N ARG A 46 -0.26 -5.29 -17.18
CA ARG A 46 1.09 -4.83 -16.80
C ARG A 46 1.20 -4.21 -15.41
N ALA A 47 0.07 -3.88 -14.78
CA ALA A 47 -0.01 -3.41 -13.40
C ALA A 47 0.73 -4.31 -12.40
N PHE A 48 0.68 -5.63 -12.66
CA PHE A 48 1.32 -6.68 -11.85
C PHE A 48 2.62 -7.21 -12.47
N GLU A 49 3.11 -6.62 -13.57
CA GLU A 49 4.46 -6.91 -14.07
C GLU A 49 5.54 -6.16 -13.27
N LEU A 50 5.15 -5.16 -12.47
CA LEU A 50 6.03 -4.60 -11.46
C LEU A 50 6.24 -5.64 -10.36
N GLU A 51 7.49 -6.00 -10.14
CA GLU A 51 7.91 -6.92 -9.08
C GLU A 51 7.56 -6.28 -7.73
N LEU A 52 6.39 -6.63 -7.20
CA LEU A 52 5.97 -6.24 -5.86
C LEU A 52 6.78 -7.06 -4.85
N ILE A 53 7.25 -6.40 -3.79
CA ILE A 53 7.86 -7.11 -2.68
C ILE A 53 6.79 -7.96 -2.00
N ASP A 54 6.89 -9.28 -2.17
CA ASP A 54 6.11 -10.30 -1.45
C ASP A 54 4.58 -10.06 -1.44
N ALA A 55 3.98 -10.03 -2.63
CA ALA A 55 2.53 -9.89 -2.80
C ALA A 55 1.73 -11.05 -2.18
N GLU A 56 2.35 -12.22 -1.95
CA GLU A 56 1.71 -13.38 -1.30
C GLU A 56 1.36 -13.12 0.17
N GLY A 57 1.98 -12.11 0.79
CA GLY A 57 1.64 -11.65 2.14
C GLY A 57 0.36 -10.82 2.24
N ILE A 58 -0.29 -10.49 1.11
CA ILE A 58 -1.61 -9.85 1.04
C ILE A 58 -2.60 -10.89 0.54
N ASP A 59 -3.76 -10.99 1.20
CA ASP A 59 -4.75 -11.98 0.83
C ASP A 59 -5.31 -11.74 -0.59
N ASN A 60 -5.75 -12.82 -1.22
CA ASN A 60 -6.24 -12.78 -2.59
C ASN A 60 -7.47 -11.87 -2.80
N GLU A 61 -8.27 -11.63 -1.75
CA GLU A 61 -9.45 -10.75 -1.84
C GLU A 61 -9.03 -9.28 -1.84
N SER A 62 -8.06 -8.91 -1.00
CA SER A 62 -7.43 -7.59 -1.02
C SER A 62 -6.74 -7.32 -2.36
N LEU A 63 -5.96 -8.27 -2.89
CA LEU A 63 -5.34 -8.11 -4.22
C LEU A 63 -6.38 -7.93 -5.33
N ARG A 64 -7.50 -8.67 -5.27
CA ARG A 64 -8.62 -8.48 -6.20
C ARG A 64 -9.23 -7.10 -6.06
N SER A 65 -9.45 -6.63 -4.83
CA SER A 65 -10.02 -5.31 -4.54
C SER A 65 -9.17 -4.19 -5.13
N VAL A 66 -7.84 -4.28 -5.00
CA VAL A 66 -6.91 -3.34 -5.65
C VAL A 66 -7.03 -3.43 -7.16
N ASN A 67 -7.06 -4.63 -7.74
CA ASN A 67 -7.15 -4.81 -9.19
C ASN A 67 -8.49 -4.33 -9.80
N THR A 68 -9.58 -4.36 -9.04
CA THR A 68 -10.90 -3.89 -9.51
C THR A 68 -11.20 -2.44 -9.16
N SER A 69 -10.49 -1.84 -8.21
CA SER A 69 -10.71 -0.43 -7.82
C SER A 69 -10.35 0.52 -8.96
N ALA A 70 -11.16 1.56 -9.17
CA ALA A 70 -10.81 2.68 -10.04
C ALA A 70 -9.70 3.53 -9.39
N GLU A 71 -9.80 3.73 -8.08
CA GLU A 71 -8.90 4.56 -7.28
C GLU A 71 -7.93 3.65 -6.50
N LYS A 72 -7.02 2.98 -7.21
CA LYS A 72 -6.11 1.98 -6.61
C LYS A 72 -5.11 2.62 -5.65
N ILE A 73 -4.57 3.78 -6.01
CA ILE A 73 -3.60 4.51 -5.20
C ILE A 73 -4.23 4.90 -3.86
N GLU A 74 -5.40 5.53 -3.91
CA GLU A 74 -6.14 5.96 -2.72
C GLU A 74 -6.51 4.78 -1.82
N LEU A 75 -6.97 3.65 -2.41
CA LEU A 75 -7.30 2.45 -1.65
C LEU A 75 -6.10 1.91 -0.87
N VAL A 76 -4.93 1.80 -1.50
CA VAL A 76 -3.72 1.31 -0.83
C VAL A 76 -3.21 2.29 0.22
N PHE A 77 -3.31 3.60 -0.06
CA PHE A 77 -2.97 4.64 0.90
C PHE A 77 -3.86 4.56 2.15
N GLN A 78 -5.17 4.39 1.97
CA GLN A 78 -6.12 4.21 3.07
C GLN A 78 -5.77 2.96 3.93
N TRP A 79 -5.33 1.86 3.32
CA TRP A 79 -4.89 0.68 4.06
C TRP A 79 -3.62 0.91 4.86
N ILE A 80 -2.67 1.69 4.35
CA ILE A 80 -1.50 2.12 5.13
C ILE A 80 -1.96 2.92 6.34
N GLN A 81 -2.88 3.88 6.14
CA GLN A 81 -3.38 4.68 7.24
C GLN A 81 -4.10 3.84 8.30
N GLN A 82 -4.96 2.91 7.87
CA GLN A 82 -5.64 1.97 8.76
C GLN A 82 -4.64 1.11 9.54
N LEU A 83 -3.61 0.56 8.89
CA LEU A 83 -2.57 -0.24 9.53
C LEU A 83 -1.84 0.55 10.62
N VAL A 84 -1.54 1.82 10.37
CA VAL A 84 -0.89 2.72 11.33
C VAL A 84 -1.80 2.97 12.54
N VAL A 85 -3.08 3.27 12.34
CA VAL A 85 -4.05 3.49 13.43
C VAL A 85 -4.24 2.22 14.28
N GLU A 86 -4.38 1.06 13.64
CA GLU A 86 -4.53 -0.21 14.36
C GLU A 86 -3.29 -0.58 15.18
N SER A 87 -2.10 -0.24 14.68
CA SER A 87 -0.83 -0.53 15.33
C SER A 87 -0.53 0.45 16.47
N ASP A 88 -0.94 1.71 16.36
CA ASP A 88 -0.92 2.70 17.46
C ASP A 88 -1.86 2.26 18.60
N ALA A 89 -3.08 1.81 18.27
CA ALA A 89 -4.04 1.29 19.26
C ALA A 89 -3.54 0.04 20.00
N LYS A 90 -2.66 -0.75 19.36
CA LYS A 90 -1.99 -1.93 19.95
C LYS A 90 -0.68 -1.59 20.68
N GLU A 91 -0.30 -0.32 20.74
CA GLU A 91 0.98 0.16 21.28
C GLU A 91 2.22 -0.49 20.61
N VAL A 92 2.12 -0.84 19.31
CA VAL A 92 3.22 -1.47 18.54
C VAL A 92 4.38 -0.48 18.32
N PHE A 93 4.06 0.80 18.16
CA PHE A 93 5.05 1.89 18.17
C PHE A 93 4.49 3.08 18.95
N SER A 94 5.34 3.77 19.72
CA SER A 94 4.93 4.92 20.53
C SER A 94 5.31 6.22 19.81
N VAL A 95 4.40 6.76 19.01
CA VAL A 95 4.53 8.11 18.43
C VAL A 95 3.60 9.05 19.17
N SER A 96 4.00 10.31 19.34
CA SER A 96 3.11 11.28 19.99
C SER A 96 1.92 11.60 19.06
N GLY A 97 0.72 11.70 19.64
CA GLY A 97 -0.51 12.03 18.90
C GLY A 97 -0.38 13.21 17.90
N PRO A 98 0.37 14.29 18.19
CA PRO A 98 0.60 15.38 17.24
C PRO A 98 1.46 15.02 16.03
N VAL A 99 2.38 14.05 16.15
CA VAL A 99 3.17 13.55 15.01
C VAL A 99 2.28 12.67 14.14
N LEU A 100 1.49 11.80 14.77
CA LEU A 100 0.54 10.94 14.07
C LEU A 100 -0.53 11.75 13.33
N SER A 101 -1.12 12.73 14.00
CA SER A 101 -2.16 13.58 13.42
C SER A 101 -1.63 14.41 12.24
N ARG A 102 -0.37 14.86 12.28
CA ARG A 102 0.25 15.55 11.13
C ARG A 102 0.49 14.60 9.96
N ALA A 103 0.93 13.37 10.21
CA ALA A 103 1.14 12.37 9.16
C ALA A 103 -0.16 11.98 8.42
N PHE A 104 -1.33 12.21 9.02
CA PHE A 104 -2.65 11.97 8.40
C PHE A 104 -3.30 13.23 7.78
N GLN A 105 -2.69 14.41 7.93
CA GLN A 105 -3.22 15.67 7.41
C GLN A 105 -2.62 16.09 6.06
N GLU A 106 -1.53 15.44 5.64
CA GLU A 106 -0.88 15.59 4.32
C GLU A 106 -1.39 14.52 3.35
#